data_AF-A0A8J6HV19-F1
#
_entry.id   AF-A0A8J6HV19-F1
#
_cell.length_a   1.000
_cell.length_b   1.000
_cell.length_c   1.000
_cell.angle_alpha   90.00
_cell.angle_beta   90.00
_cell.angle_gamma   90.00
#
_symmetry.space_group_name_H-M   'P 1'
#
loop_
_entity.id
_entity.type
_entity.pdbx_description
1 polymer ?
#
loop_
_entity_poly.entity_id
_entity_poly.type
_entity_poly.pdbx_seq_one_letter_code
_entity_poly.pdbx_strand_id
1 'polypeptide(L)'
;MLTGESVPVTKTALPSNDKLYNVKEHGNHTLFCGTKIIQTRYYGDEHVLAVVIRTGYLTSKGQLVRSIIYPPPADFKFDQDSYKFIMILTGISLCGFIYTIFSKYSRQIAPFDILIKALDLVTIAIPPALPAAMTVGKLYALNRLKKKNIYCINSRVINVSGSVDCVCFDKTGTLTEDGLDMWGVVPIEDHRIEKPIKDINTMAKDSLLFQGMLTCHSLTLIDNELCGDPLDIKPNSFFCETQI
;
A
#
# COMPACT_ATOMS: atom_id res chain seq x y z
N MET A 1 -5.84 -8.76 6.50
CA MET A 1 -6.30 -8.88 5.10
C MET A 1 -5.20 -9.49 4.25
N LEU A 2 -5.54 -10.40 3.34
CA LEU A 2 -4.59 -11.14 2.50
C LEU A 2 -4.93 -11.05 1.00
N THR A 3 -6.21 -10.93 0.63
CA THR A 3 -6.69 -10.94 -0.76
C THR A 3 -7.20 -9.59 -1.25
N GLY A 4 -7.41 -8.61 -0.36
CA GLY A 4 -7.96 -7.29 -0.73
C GLY A 4 -9.42 -7.32 -1.20
N GLU A 5 -10.10 -8.46 -1.04
CA GLU A 5 -11.52 -8.60 -1.37
C GLU A 5 -12.39 -8.14 -0.20
N SER A 6 -13.43 -7.35 -0.50
CA SER A 6 -14.37 -6.83 0.50
C SER A 6 -15.49 -7.81 0.87
N VAL A 7 -15.67 -8.88 0.08
CA VAL A 7 -16.75 -9.87 0.28
C VAL A 7 -16.23 -11.04 1.12
N PRO A 8 -16.96 -11.47 2.16
CA PRO A 8 -16.56 -12.64 2.94
C PRO A 8 -16.61 -13.92 2.08
N VAL A 9 -15.59 -14.77 2.24
CA VAL A 9 -15.48 -16.03 1.49
C VAL A 9 -15.78 -17.21 2.41
N THR A 10 -16.81 -17.97 2.08
CA THR A 10 -17.18 -19.19 2.82
C THR A 10 -16.13 -20.29 2.60
N LYS A 11 -15.72 -20.94 3.70
CA LYS A 11 -14.77 -22.06 3.69
C LYS A 11 -15.48 -23.34 4.15
N THR A 12 -15.14 -24.46 3.53
CA THR A 12 -15.75 -25.77 3.82
C THR A 12 -14.70 -26.78 4.27
N ALA A 13 -15.13 -27.84 4.96
CA ALA A 13 -14.24 -28.93 5.34
C ALA A 13 -13.61 -29.60 4.12
N LEU A 14 -12.38 -30.10 4.27
CA LEU A 14 -11.70 -30.83 3.21
C LEU A 14 -12.48 -32.13 2.94
N PRO A 15 -12.82 -32.45 1.68
CA PRO A 15 -13.48 -33.70 1.35
C PRO A 15 -12.55 -34.89 1.67
N SER A 16 -13.12 -35.97 2.19
CA SER A 16 -12.40 -37.21 2.50
C SER A 16 -12.04 -37.97 1.22
N ASN A 17 -11.07 -37.45 0.47
CA ASN A 17 -10.49 -38.10 -0.71
C ASN A 17 -9.01 -38.42 -0.45
N ASP A 18 -8.51 -39.53 -1.00
CA ASP A 18 -7.10 -39.98 -0.89
C ASP A 18 -6.08 -39.08 -1.63
N LYS A 19 -6.46 -37.84 -2.00
CA LYS A 19 -5.55 -36.90 -2.65
C LYS A 19 -4.72 -36.16 -1.60
N LEU A 20 -3.42 -36.04 -1.85
CA LEU A 20 -2.52 -35.24 -1.03
C LEU A 20 -2.97 -33.78 -1.02
N TYR A 21 -2.99 -33.17 0.16
CA TYR A 21 -3.38 -31.78 0.31
C TYR A 21 -2.43 -30.84 -0.43
N ASN A 22 -2.97 -30.05 -1.37
CA ASN A 22 -2.28 -28.97 -2.06
C ASN A 22 -2.95 -27.61 -1.76
N VAL A 23 -2.16 -26.66 -1.25
CA VAL A 23 -2.62 -25.29 -0.89
C VAL A 23 -3.24 -24.55 -2.09
N LYS A 24 -2.73 -24.78 -3.32
CA LYS A 24 -3.23 -24.07 -4.51
C LYS A 24 -4.59 -24.60 -4.97
N GLU A 25 -4.81 -25.91 -4.88
CA GLU A 25 -6.06 -26.56 -5.32
C GLU A 25 -7.13 -26.54 -4.23
N HIS A 26 -6.75 -26.55 -2.96
CA HIS A 26 -7.66 -26.56 -1.81
C HIS A 26 -7.78 -25.21 -1.11
N GLY A 27 -7.70 -24.11 -1.87
CA GLY A 27 -7.85 -22.74 -1.34
C GLY A 27 -9.17 -22.51 -0.61
N ASN A 28 -10.24 -23.20 -1.01
CA ASN A 28 -11.57 -23.13 -0.38
C ASN A 28 -11.67 -23.86 0.97
N HIS A 29 -10.68 -24.72 1.28
CA HIS A 29 -10.60 -25.47 2.54
C HIS A 29 -9.48 -24.96 3.46
N THR A 30 -8.78 -23.90 3.04
CA THR A 30 -7.59 -23.39 3.74
C THR A 30 -7.89 -22.06 4.39
N LEU A 31 -7.57 -21.98 5.69
CA LEU A 31 -7.62 -20.75 6.48
C LEU A 31 -6.22 -20.12 6.51
N PHE A 32 -6.15 -18.79 6.35
CA PHE A 32 -4.88 -18.07 6.29
C PHE A 32 -4.66 -17.20 7.54
N CYS A 33 -3.42 -17.10 8.00
CA CYS A 33 -3.07 -16.23 9.12
C CYS A 33 -3.35 -14.76 8.79
N GLY A 34 -4.15 -14.07 9.62
CA GLY A 34 -4.52 -12.66 9.41
C GLY A 34 -5.85 -12.43 8.69
N THR A 35 -6.68 -13.46 8.59
CA THR A 35 -8.12 -13.36 8.30
C THR A 35 -8.92 -13.41 9.60
N LYS A 36 -10.02 -12.65 9.70
CA LYS A 36 -10.97 -12.71 10.81
C LYS A 36 -12.08 -13.71 10.46
N ILE A 37 -12.41 -14.60 11.39
CA ILE A 37 -13.57 -15.49 11.23
C ILE A 37 -14.79 -14.70 11.71
N ILE A 38 -15.76 -14.50 10.81
CA ILE A 38 -16.99 -13.73 11.09
C ILE A 38 -18.03 -14.66 11.72
N GLN A 39 -18.26 -15.82 11.08
CA GLN A 39 -19.25 -16.79 11.51
C GLN A 39 -18.71 -18.20 11.30
N THR A 40 -19.04 -19.10 12.23
CA THR A 40 -18.88 -20.54 12.04
C THR A 40 -20.26 -21.18 12.05
N ARG A 41 -20.52 -22.08 11.09
CA ARG A 41 -21.72 -22.91 11.10
C ARG A 41 -21.33 -24.25 11.69
N TYR A 42 -21.88 -24.57 12.85
CA TYR A 42 -21.72 -25.86 13.50
C TYR A 42 -23.00 -26.68 13.27
N TYR A 43 -22.85 -27.99 13.04
CA TYR A 43 -23.96 -28.94 13.02
C TYR A 43 -23.91 -29.72 14.34
N GLY A 44 -24.89 -29.54 15.23
CA GLY A 44 -24.92 -30.19 16.55
C GLY A 44 -24.20 -29.37 17.64
N ASP A 45 -23.48 -30.05 18.54
CA ASP A 45 -22.73 -29.42 19.65
C ASP A 45 -21.21 -29.48 19.44
N GLU A 46 -20.78 -29.75 18.19
CA GLU A 46 -19.37 -29.97 17.86
C GLU A 46 -18.66 -28.68 17.44
N HIS A 47 -17.49 -28.44 18.04
CA HIS A 47 -16.61 -27.33 17.67
C HIS A 47 -15.95 -27.55 16.30
N VAL A 48 -15.78 -26.47 15.54
CA VAL A 48 -15.05 -26.50 14.26
C VAL A 48 -13.55 -26.67 14.54
N LEU A 49 -13.01 -27.84 14.21
CA LEU A 49 -11.59 -28.16 14.35
C LEU A 49 -10.83 -27.84 13.05
N ALA A 50 -9.58 -27.39 13.20
CA ALA A 50 -8.67 -27.12 12.08
C ALA A 50 -7.24 -27.59 12.40
N VAL A 51 -6.50 -27.99 11.37
CA VAL A 51 -5.11 -28.44 11.50
C VAL A 51 -4.16 -27.33 11.07
N VAL A 52 -3.13 -27.08 11.88
CA VAL A 52 -2.10 -26.08 11.57
C VAL A 52 -1.11 -26.66 10.56
N ILE A 53 -1.05 -26.06 9.37
CA ILE A 53 -0.17 -26.50 8.28
C ILE A 53 1.19 -25.78 8.32
N ARG A 54 1.20 -24.48 8.63
CA ARG A 54 2.40 -23.63 8.66
C ARG A 54 2.33 -22.62 9.79
N THR A 55 3.48 -22.28 10.37
CA THR A 55 3.62 -21.31 11.47
C THR A 55 4.70 -20.27 11.15
N GLY A 56 4.65 -19.12 11.82
CA GLY A 56 5.64 -18.04 11.70
C GLY A 56 5.83 -17.52 10.26
N TYR A 57 7.09 -17.32 9.86
CA TYR A 57 7.47 -16.81 8.54
C TYR A 57 7.21 -17.78 7.37
N LEU A 58 6.82 -19.03 7.64
CA LEU A 58 6.42 -19.99 6.61
C LEU A 58 4.97 -19.80 6.15
N THR A 59 4.17 -19.06 6.92
CA THR A 59 2.79 -18.68 6.51
C THR A 59 2.81 -17.68 5.36
N SER A 60 1.73 -17.60 4.58
CA SER A 60 1.62 -16.63 3.47
C SER A 60 1.79 -15.19 3.95
N LYS A 61 1.18 -14.82 5.09
CA LYS A 61 1.35 -13.49 5.70
C LYS A 61 2.79 -13.27 6.16
N GLY A 62 3.41 -14.28 6.80
CA GLY A 62 4.80 -14.20 7.25
C GLY A 62 5.78 -13.98 6.10
N GLN A 63 5.58 -14.67 4.97
CA GLN A 63 6.38 -14.47 3.76
C GLN A 63 6.25 -13.04 3.21
N LEU A 64 5.03 -12.48 3.17
CA LEU A 64 4.81 -11.08 2.75
C LEU A 64 5.52 -10.09 3.68
N VAL A 65 5.39 -10.28 5.00
CA VAL A 65 6.08 -9.43 5.99
C VAL A 65 7.60 -9.50 5.82
N ARG A 66 8.16 -10.68 5.55
CA ARG A 66 9.60 -10.83 5.28
C ARG A 66 10.03 -10.04 4.04
N SER A 67 9.26 -10.08 2.96
CA SER A 67 9.55 -9.31 1.74
C SER A 67 9.45 -7.79 1.94
N ILE A 68 8.60 -7.34 2.86
CA ILE A 68 8.47 -5.91 3.22
C ILE A 68 9.67 -5.45 4.06
N ILE A 69 10.14 -6.26 5.00
CA ILE A 69 11.29 -5.93 5.88
C ILE A 69 12.61 -5.96 5.10
N TYR A 70 12.73 -6.88 4.15
CA TYR A 70 13.93 -7.05 3.32
C TYR A 70 13.61 -6.80 1.85
N PRO A 71 13.29 -5.55 1.47
CA PRO A 71 13.04 -5.22 0.07
C PRO A 71 14.34 -5.38 -0.74
N PRO A 72 14.25 -5.76 -2.03
CA PRO A 72 15.41 -5.69 -2.91
C PRO A 72 15.92 -4.25 -3.00
N PRO A 73 17.25 -4.03 -3.17
CA PRO A 73 17.81 -2.70 -3.24
C PRO A 73 17.17 -1.93 -4.41
N ALA A 74 16.53 -0.81 -4.10
CA ALA A 74 15.97 0.08 -5.11
C ALA A 74 17.11 0.86 -5.77
N ASP A 75 17.22 0.74 -7.09
CA ASP A 75 18.24 1.42 -7.86
C ASP A 75 17.77 2.84 -8.23
N PHE A 76 18.32 3.84 -7.57
CA PHE A 76 17.93 5.22 -7.76
C PHE A 76 18.69 5.82 -8.95
N LYS A 77 18.04 5.84 -10.13
CA LYS A 77 18.59 6.44 -11.38
C LYS A 77 19.23 7.82 -11.15
N PHE A 78 18.61 8.66 -10.32
CA PHE A 78 19.10 9.99 -9.99
C PHE A 78 20.48 10.00 -9.30
N ASP A 79 20.73 9.05 -8.40
CA ASP A 79 22.02 8.93 -7.73
C ASP A 79 23.08 8.43 -8.73
N GLN A 80 22.73 7.49 -9.62
CA GLN A 80 23.62 7.03 -10.68
C GLN A 80 24.01 8.17 -11.64
N ASP A 81 23.06 8.99 -12.06
CA ASP A 81 23.33 10.10 -12.98
C ASP A 81 24.17 11.19 -12.30
N SER A 82 23.96 11.41 -11.00
CA SER A 82 24.82 12.29 -10.20
C SER A 82 26.27 11.78 -10.15
N TYR A 83 26.48 10.47 -9.98
CA TYR A 83 27.82 9.87 -10.04
C TYR A 83 28.46 9.99 -11.43
N LYS A 84 27.71 9.77 -12.51
CA LYS A 84 28.20 9.98 -13.88
C LYS A 84 28.62 11.43 -14.11
N PHE A 85 27.82 12.39 -13.65
CA PHE A 85 28.14 13.81 -13.74
C PHE A 85 29.43 14.16 -12.99
N ILE A 86 29.60 13.67 -11.76
CA ILE A 86 30.82 13.86 -10.97
C ILE A 86 32.03 13.22 -11.66
N MET A 87 31.86 12.03 -12.26
CA MET A 87 32.92 11.35 -12.99
C MET A 87 33.39 12.15 -14.21
N ILE A 88 32.45 12.74 -14.97
CA ILE A 88 32.75 13.61 -16.12
C ILE A 88 33.50 14.88 -15.67
N LEU A 89 33.03 15.56 -14.61
CA LEU A 89 33.71 16.73 -14.04
C LEU A 89 35.12 16.41 -13.57
N THR A 90 35.30 15.26 -12.93
CA THR A 90 36.60 14.77 -12.48
C THR A 90 37.53 14.51 -13.66
N GLY A 91 37.03 13.93 -14.74
CA GLY A 91 37.79 13.71 -15.98
C GLY A 91 38.27 15.02 -16.61
N ILE A 92 37.39 16.03 -16.72
CA ILE A 92 37.75 17.36 -17.24
C ILE A 92 38.79 18.03 -16.33
N SER A 93 38.61 17.94 -15.01
CA SER A 93 39.55 18.49 -14.02
C SER A 93 40.93 17.85 -14.14
N LEU A 94 41.00 16.52 -14.30
CA LEU A 94 42.27 15.79 -14.45
C LEU A 94 43.00 16.17 -15.74
N CYS A 95 42.28 16.33 -16.86
CA CYS A 95 42.87 16.83 -18.10
C CYS A 95 43.47 18.23 -17.93
N GLY A 96 42.74 19.14 -17.27
CA GLY A 96 43.23 20.49 -16.95
C GLY A 96 44.42 20.49 -16.00
N PHE A 97 44.43 19.57 -15.04
CA PHE A 97 45.52 19.35 -14.08
C PHE A 97 46.82 18.94 -14.81
N ILE A 98 46.75 17.92 -15.67
CA ILE A 98 47.90 17.43 -16.44
C ILE A 98 48.43 18.52 -17.38
N TYR A 99 47.54 19.22 -18.08
CA TYR A 99 47.90 20.33 -18.97
C TYR A 99 48.65 21.45 -18.21
N THR A 100 48.16 21.81 -17.02
CA THR A 100 48.76 22.85 -16.17
C THR A 100 50.16 22.45 -15.71
N ILE A 101 50.36 21.19 -15.32
CA ILE A 101 51.69 20.68 -14.94
C ILE A 101 52.65 20.77 -16.12
N PHE A 102 52.27 20.25 -17.29
CA PHE A 102 53.14 20.22 -18.47
C PHE A 102 53.52 21.64 -18.95
N SER A 103 52.53 22.54 -19.02
CA SER A 103 52.74 23.92 -19.44
C SER A 103 53.65 24.70 -18.49
N LYS A 104 53.46 24.55 -17.17
CA LYS A 104 54.25 25.29 -16.16
C LYS A 104 55.63 24.69 -15.91
N TYR A 105 55.77 23.38 -16.03
CA TYR A 105 57.08 22.72 -16.00
C TYR A 105 57.97 23.22 -17.15
N SER A 106 57.38 23.37 -18.35
CA SER A 106 58.09 23.92 -19.52
C SER A 106 58.55 25.38 -19.33
N ARG A 107 57.93 26.12 -18.40
CA ARG A 107 58.27 27.51 -18.06
C ARG A 107 59.20 27.65 -16.83
N GLN A 108 59.72 26.54 -16.30
CA GLN A 108 60.60 26.50 -15.12
C GLN A 108 60.05 27.22 -13.87
N ILE A 109 58.73 27.13 -13.65
CA ILE A 109 58.09 27.68 -12.44
C ILE A 109 58.37 26.76 -11.25
N ALA A 110 58.47 27.34 -10.04
CA ALA A 110 58.69 26.57 -8.82
C ALA A 110 57.63 25.46 -8.65
N PRO A 111 58.04 24.22 -8.29
CA PRO A 111 57.14 23.07 -8.22
C PRO A 111 56.01 23.25 -7.21
N PHE A 112 56.24 24.03 -6.15
CA PHE A 112 55.25 24.34 -5.12
C PHE A 112 54.08 25.18 -5.67
N ASP A 113 54.37 26.18 -6.53
CA ASP A 113 53.34 27.02 -7.16
C ASP A 113 52.52 26.25 -8.20
N ILE A 114 53.14 25.25 -8.84
CA ILE A 114 52.45 24.32 -9.74
C ILE A 114 51.47 23.47 -8.94
N LEU A 115 51.89 22.92 -7.80
CA LEU A 115 51.05 22.10 -6.92
C LEU A 115 49.82 22.87 -6.40
N ILE A 116 50.03 24.08 -5.87
CA ILE A 116 48.92 24.90 -5.36
C ILE A 116 47.90 25.17 -6.46
N LYS A 117 48.36 25.56 -7.65
CA LYS A 117 47.46 25.90 -8.77
C LYS A 117 46.74 24.68 -9.35
N ALA A 118 47.35 23.51 -9.25
CA ALA A 118 46.75 22.28 -9.70
C ALA A 118 45.67 21.78 -8.71
N LEU A 119 45.90 21.92 -7.39
CA LEU A 119 44.89 21.63 -6.36
C LEU A 119 43.69 22.59 -6.42
N ASP A 120 43.92 23.88 -6.71
CA ASP A 120 42.89 24.90 -6.91
C ASP A 120 41.87 24.48 -8.00
N LEU A 121 42.38 23.95 -9.12
CA LEU A 121 41.57 23.48 -10.25
C LEU A 121 40.65 22.30 -9.87
N VAL A 122 41.10 21.40 -9.00
CA VAL A 122 40.29 20.30 -8.47
C VAL A 122 39.19 20.81 -7.54
N THR A 123 39.52 21.74 -6.64
CA THR A 123 38.54 22.30 -5.69
C THR A 123 37.44 23.12 -6.37
N ILE A 124 37.76 23.80 -7.48
CA ILE A 124 36.78 24.53 -8.29
C ILE A 124 35.88 23.56 -9.07
N ALA A 125 36.44 22.45 -9.57
CA ALA A 125 35.72 21.49 -10.39
C ALA A 125 34.69 20.66 -9.60
N ILE A 126 35.00 20.31 -8.35
CA ILE A 126 34.10 19.54 -7.47
C ILE A 126 33.72 20.43 -6.27
N PRO A 127 32.71 21.31 -6.43
CA PRO A 127 32.32 22.21 -5.35
C PRO A 127 31.71 21.42 -4.18
N PRO A 128 32.28 21.53 -2.96
CA PRO A 128 31.72 20.85 -1.78
C PRO A 128 30.32 21.36 -1.41
N ALA A 129 29.91 22.51 -1.95
CA ALA A 129 28.58 23.08 -1.78
C ALA A 129 27.47 22.26 -2.47
N LEU A 130 27.79 21.46 -3.49
CA LEU A 130 26.76 20.77 -4.29
C LEU A 130 26.03 19.67 -3.49
N PRO A 131 26.71 18.73 -2.81
CA PRO A 131 26.03 17.75 -1.94
C PRO A 131 25.27 18.39 -0.77
N ALA A 132 25.81 19.49 -0.23
CA ALA A 132 25.16 20.24 0.84
C ALA A 132 23.84 20.87 0.35
N ALA A 133 23.86 21.54 -0.80
CA ALA A 133 22.67 22.13 -1.41
C ALA A 133 21.58 21.07 -1.72
N MET A 134 21.97 19.90 -2.24
CA MET A 134 21.02 18.80 -2.50
C MET A 134 20.37 18.29 -1.21
N THR A 135 21.13 18.21 -0.12
CA THR A 135 20.61 17.77 1.18
C THR A 135 19.62 18.80 1.75
N VAL A 136 19.97 20.08 1.70
CA VAL A 136 19.07 21.18 2.13
C VAL A 136 17.79 21.19 1.30
N GLY A 137 17.89 21.00 -0.03
CA GLY A 137 16.73 20.89 -0.91
C GLY A 137 15.79 19.74 -0.52
N LYS A 138 16.35 18.55 -0.23
CA LYS A 138 15.58 17.39 0.25
C LYS A 138 14.89 17.67 1.59
N LEU A 139 15.57 18.33 2.53
CA LEU A 139 14.98 18.70 3.83
C LEU A 139 13.85 19.71 3.70
N TYR A 140 13.99 20.71 2.83
CA TYR A 140 12.93 21.68 2.57
C TYR A 140 11.69 20.99 1.96
N ALA A 141 11.89 20.11 0.98
CA ALA A 141 10.81 19.32 0.38
C ALA A 141 10.11 18.43 1.42
N LEU A 142 10.87 17.76 2.29
CA LEU A 142 10.33 16.93 3.38
C LEU A 142 9.46 17.76 4.34
N ASN A 143 9.93 18.93 4.76
CA ASN A 143 9.15 19.83 5.63
C ASN A 143 7.86 20.31 4.95
N ARG A 144 7.90 20.59 3.64
CA ARG A 144 6.72 20.97 2.87
C ARG A 144 5.69 19.84 2.79
N LEU A 145 6.14 18.59 2.62
CA LEU A 145 5.26 17.40 2.63
C LEU A 145 4.66 17.14 4.00
N LYS A 146 5.46 17.29 5.07
CA LYS A 146 5.00 17.14 6.45
C LYS A 146 3.85 18.11 6.79
N LYS A 147 3.92 19.36 6.32
CA LYS A 147 2.83 20.34 6.48
C LYS A 147 1.51 19.91 5.82
N LYS A 148 1.54 18.96 4.87
CA LYS A 148 0.37 18.37 4.21
C LYS A 148 0.01 16.98 4.77
N ASN A 149 0.51 16.61 5.95
CA ASN A 149 0.33 15.29 6.56
C ASN A 149 0.90 14.12 5.72
N ILE A 150 1.88 14.39 4.84
CA ILE A 150 2.59 13.35 4.08
C ILE A 150 3.94 13.11 4.75
N TYR A 151 4.12 11.92 5.31
CA TYR A 151 5.34 11.53 6.03
C TYR A 151 6.20 10.61 5.18
N CYS A 152 7.39 11.06 4.78
CA CYS A 152 8.33 10.27 4.01
C CYS A 152 9.38 9.62 4.92
N ILE A 153 9.47 8.29 4.91
CA ILE A 153 10.50 7.54 5.65
C ILE A 153 11.86 7.60 4.95
N ASN A 154 11.86 7.57 3.61
CA ASN A 154 13.06 7.63 2.79
C ASN A 154 13.05 8.91 1.91
N SER A 155 13.90 9.88 2.24
CA SER A 155 13.98 11.16 1.52
C SER A 155 14.53 11.03 0.09
N ARG A 156 15.19 9.92 -0.26
CA ARG A 156 15.67 9.67 -1.63
C ARG A 156 14.52 9.52 -2.63
N VAL A 157 13.38 8.97 -2.17
CA VAL A 157 12.19 8.72 -3.00
C VAL A 157 11.53 10.03 -3.44
N ILE A 158 11.74 11.14 -2.72
CA ILE A 158 11.13 12.44 -3.05
C ILE A 158 11.51 12.88 -4.46
N ASN A 159 12.78 12.79 -4.84
CA ASN A 159 13.21 13.18 -6.19
C ASN A 159 12.67 12.24 -7.26
N VAL A 160 12.62 10.93 -6.97
CA VAL A 160 12.13 9.90 -7.90
C VAL A 160 10.63 10.06 -8.14
N SER A 161 9.88 10.48 -7.14
CA SER A 161 8.43 10.71 -7.24
C SER A 161 8.06 11.80 -8.25
N GLY A 162 9.00 12.70 -8.58
CA GLY A 162 8.82 13.70 -9.64
C GLY A 162 9.05 13.17 -11.06
N SER A 163 9.56 11.96 -11.20
CA SER A 163 9.94 11.34 -12.49
C SER A 163 9.18 10.03 -12.74
N VAL A 164 7.96 9.94 -12.24
CA VAL A 164 7.10 8.75 -12.43
C VAL A 164 6.30 8.89 -13.73
N ASP A 165 6.36 7.87 -14.57
CA ASP A 165 5.60 7.81 -15.83
C ASP A 165 4.26 7.08 -15.70
N CYS A 166 4.13 6.24 -14.66
CA CYS A 166 2.96 5.41 -14.40
C CYS A 166 2.62 5.40 -12.91
N VAL A 167 1.33 5.55 -12.59
CA VAL A 167 0.82 5.44 -11.23
C VAL A 167 -0.16 4.27 -11.17
N CYS A 168 0.21 3.24 -10.41
CA CYS A 168 -0.65 2.10 -10.15
C CYS A 168 -1.46 2.37 -8.89
N PHE A 169 -2.79 2.30 -8.99
CA PHE A 169 -3.69 2.42 -7.85
C PHE A 169 -4.20 1.05 -7.44
N ASP A 170 -4.17 0.76 -6.15
CA ASP A 170 -4.95 -0.34 -5.59
C ASP A 170 -6.42 0.07 -5.46
N LYS A 171 -7.35 -0.87 -5.54
CA LYS A 171 -8.79 -0.56 -5.50
C LYS A 171 -9.29 -0.45 -4.06
N THR A 172 -9.21 -1.54 -3.32
CA THR A 172 -9.79 -1.69 -1.98
C THR A 172 -8.89 -1.02 -0.95
N GLY A 173 -9.43 -0.13 -0.13
CA GLY A 173 -8.68 0.63 0.87
C GLY A 173 -7.80 1.76 0.30
N THR A 174 -7.87 2.03 -1.02
CA THR A 174 -7.15 3.14 -1.68
C THR A 174 -8.08 3.99 -2.56
N LEU A 175 -8.68 3.42 -3.61
CA LEU A 175 -9.69 4.12 -4.42
C LEU A 175 -11.09 4.03 -3.81
N THR A 176 -11.36 2.94 -3.11
CA THR A 176 -12.62 2.66 -2.42
C THR A 176 -12.36 2.45 -0.94
N GLU A 177 -13.32 2.85 -0.11
CA GLU A 177 -13.27 2.57 1.33
C GLU A 177 -13.39 1.06 1.59
N ASP A 178 -12.91 0.64 2.76
CA ASP A 178 -13.06 -0.75 3.20
C ASP A 178 -14.51 -1.01 3.62
N GLY A 179 -15.13 -2.01 3.00
CA GLY A 179 -16.48 -2.45 3.30
C GLY A 179 -17.39 -2.42 2.08
N LEU A 180 -18.66 -2.68 2.34
CA LEU A 180 -19.75 -2.56 1.37
C LEU A 180 -20.69 -1.49 1.88
N ASP A 181 -21.33 -0.76 0.97
CA ASP A 181 -22.35 0.22 1.32
C ASP A 181 -23.60 0.01 0.48
N MET A 182 -24.75 0.26 1.07
CA MET A 182 -26.03 0.13 0.37
C MET A 182 -26.24 1.38 -0.49
N TRP A 183 -26.18 1.22 -1.81
CA TRP A 183 -26.39 2.35 -2.72
C TRP A 183 -27.85 2.82 -2.77
N GLY A 184 -28.80 1.91 -2.54
CA GLY A 184 -30.22 2.21 -2.52
C GLY A 184 -31.09 0.97 -2.70
N VAL A 185 -32.40 1.19 -2.62
CA VAL A 185 -33.44 0.16 -2.75
C VAL A 185 -34.29 0.48 -3.98
N VAL A 186 -34.65 -0.54 -4.76
CA VAL A 186 -35.49 -0.38 -5.95
C VAL A 186 -36.85 -1.03 -5.67
N PRO A 187 -37.91 -0.25 -5.42
CA PRO A 187 -39.22 -0.81 -5.17
C PRO A 187 -39.86 -1.33 -6.47
N ILE A 188 -40.80 -2.26 -6.28
CA ILE A 188 -41.66 -2.76 -7.36
C ILE A 188 -43.09 -2.37 -7.00
N GLU A 189 -43.68 -1.50 -7.82
CA GLU A 189 -45.09 -1.10 -7.73
C GLU A 189 -45.77 -1.50 -9.04
N ASP A 190 -46.96 -2.11 -8.97
CA ASP A 190 -47.73 -2.56 -10.15
C ASP A 190 -46.93 -3.35 -11.19
N HIS A 191 -46.07 -4.27 -10.73
CA HIS A 191 -45.15 -5.08 -11.56
C HIS A 191 -44.14 -4.26 -12.40
N ARG A 192 -43.89 -3.01 -12.03
CA ARG A 192 -42.88 -2.15 -12.66
C ARG A 192 -41.75 -1.86 -11.69
N ILE A 193 -40.55 -1.83 -12.24
CA ILE A 193 -39.34 -1.46 -11.51
C ILE A 193 -39.31 0.06 -11.44
N GLU A 194 -39.45 0.60 -10.24
CA GLU A 194 -39.44 2.04 -10.00
C GLU A 194 -38.01 2.59 -9.94
N LYS A 195 -37.88 3.90 -9.77
CA LYS A 195 -36.57 4.54 -9.60
C LYS A 195 -35.93 4.11 -8.28
N PRO A 196 -34.59 3.95 -8.26
CA PRO A 196 -33.88 3.63 -7.03
C PRO A 196 -34.03 4.76 -6.00
N ILE A 197 -34.47 4.37 -4.80
CA ILE A 197 -34.53 5.21 -3.62
C ILE A 197 -33.18 5.07 -2.91
N LYS A 198 -32.41 6.17 -2.87
CA LYS A 198 -31.11 6.21 -2.18
C LYS A 198 -31.25 6.50 -0.69
N ASP A 199 -32.16 7.42 -0.35
CA ASP A 199 -32.46 7.74 1.04
C ASP A 199 -33.54 6.82 1.58
N ILE A 200 -33.12 5.83 2.34
CA ILE A 200 -34.00 4.85 2.99
C ILE A 200 -35.05 5.53 3.89
N ASN A 201 -34.71 6.68 4.50
CA ASN A 201 -35.63 7.46 5.33
C ASN A 201 -36.85 8.02 4.57
N THR A 202 -36.76 8.13 3.24
CA THR A 202 -37.87 8.59 2.39
C THR A 202 -38.83 7.46 2.00
N MET A 203 -38.45 6.21 2.29
CA MET A 203 -39.29 5.05 2.02
C MET A 203 -40.46 4.98 3.01
N ALA A 204 -41.63 4.57 2.53
CA ALA A 204 -42.75 4.28 3.40
C ALA A 204 -42.41 3.10 4.34
N LYS A 205 -42.43 3.35 5.65
CA LYS A 205 -42.18 2.33 6.69
C LYS A 205 -43.19 1.17 6.64
N ASP A 206 -44.37 1.42 6.08
CA ASP A 206 -45.42 0.42 5.89
C ASP A 206 -45.24 -0.41 4.61
N SER A 207 -44.22 -0.13 3.80
CA SER A 207 -43.98 -0.91 2.58
C SER A 207 -43.55 -2.34 2.92
N LEU A 208 -44.06 -3.31 2.15
CA LEU A 208 -43.67 -4.72 2.26
C LEU A 208 -42.16 -4.92 2.09
N LEU A 209 -41.52 -4.08 1.28
CA LEU A 209 -40.08 -4.09 1.06
C LEU A 209 -39.31 -3.72 2.32
N PHE A 210 -39.73 -2.66 3.02
CA PHE A 210 -39.16 -2.25 4.30
C PHE A 210 -39.30 -3.34 5.35
N GLN A 211 -40.49 -3.93 5.47
CA GLN A 211 -40.74 -5.03 6.42
C GLN A 211 -39.93 -6.29 6.08
N GLY A 212 -39.79 -6.60 4.79
CA GLY A 212 -38.97 -7.73 4.33
C GLY A 212 -37.49 -7.56 4.68
N MET A 213 -36.93 -6.37 4.51
CA MET A 213 -35.54 -6.08 4.90
C MET A 213 -35.30 -6.21 6.41
N LEU A 214 -36.29 -5.83 7.23
CA LEU A 214 -36.21 -5.95 8.68
C LEU A 214 -36.42 -7.36 9.23
N THR A 215 -37.15 -8.22 8.52
CA THR A 215 -37.51 -9.56 9.04
C THR A 215 -36.68 -10.68 8.44
N CYS A 216 -36.17 -10.51 7.22
CA CYS A 216 -35.42 -11.53 6.50
C CYS A 216 -33.90 -11.31 6.63
N HIS A 217 -33.38 -11.26 7.85
CA HIS A 217 -31.93 -11.14 8.08
C HIS A 217 -31.42 -12.13 9.13
N SER A 218 -30.12 -12.41 9.11
CA SER A 218 -29.47 -13.33 10.05
C SER A 218 -28.69 -12.64 11.19
N LEU A 219 -28.85 -11.31 11.31
CA LEU A 219 -28.14 -10.48 12.28
C LEU A 219 -28.48 -10.83 13.73
N THR A 220 -27.48 -10.73 14.59
CA THR A 220 -27.57 -10.94 16.03
C THR A 220 -26.94 -9.77 16.77
N LEU A 221 -27.49 -9.37 17.90
CA LEU A 221 -26.92 -8.32 18.74
C LEU A 221 -26.06 -8.99 19.82
N ILE A 222 -24.76 -8.71 19.82
CA ILE A 222 -23.80 -9.23 20.81
C ILE A 222 -23.11 -8.03 21.44
N ASP A 223 -23.21 -7.87 22.76
CA ASP A 223 -22.60 -6.75 23.51
C ASP A 223 -22.93 -5.35 22.94
N ASN A 224 -24.20 -5.13 22.54
CA ASN A 224 -24.67 -3.93 21.83
C ASN A 224 -24.05 -3.68 20.44
N GLU A 225 -23.29 -4.62 19.90
CA GLU A 225 -22.81 -4.58 18.51
C GLU A 225 -23.60 -5.52 17.61
N LEU A 226 -24.03 -5.00 16.46
CA LEU A 226 -24.73 -5.77 15.44
C LEU A 226 -23.73 -6.69 14.72
N CYS A 227 -23.89 -8.00 14.89
CA CYS A 227 -23.02 -9.05 14.35
C CYS A 227 -23.75 -9.89 13.30
N GLY A 228 -23.13 -10.07 12.14
CA GLY A 228 -23.66 -10.89 11.05
C GLY A 228 -22.91 -10.67 9.73
N ASP A 229 -23.54 -11.02 8.62
CA ASP A 229 -22.99 -10.76 7.28
C ASP A 229 -22.89 -9.25 7.05
N PRO A 230 -21.74 -8.70 6.59
CA PRO A 230 -21.63 -7.29 6.22
C PRO A 230 -22.72 -6.79 5.27
N LEU A 231 -23.26 -7.65 4.41
CA LEU A 231 -24.38 -7.34 3.51
C LEU A 231 -25.70 -7.13 4.25
N ASP A 232 -25.93 -7.85 5.34
CA ASP A 232 -27.12 -7.70 6.19
C ASP A 232 -26.94 -6.51 7.17
N ILE A 233 -25.71 -6.31 7.66
CA ILE A 233 -25.40 -5.27 8.67
C ILE A 233 -25.68 -3.88 8.11
N LYS A 234 -25.21 -3.59 6.89
CA LYS A 234 -25.25 -2.24 6.32
C LYS A 234 -26.67 -1.69 6.06
N PRO A 235 -27.61 -2.44 5.47
CA PRO A 235 -29.00 -2.01 5.39
C PRO A 235 -29.57 -1.75 6.78
N ASN A 236 -29.24 -2.59 7.76
CA ASN A 236 -29.90 -2.59 9.06
C ASN A 236 -29.26 -1.70 10.13
N SER A 237 -28.02 -1.27 9.94
CA SER A 237 -27.39 -0.24 10.76
C SER A 237 -28.15 1.08 10.66
N PHE A 238 -28.70 1.41 9.48
CA PHE A 238 -29.57 2.57 9.30
C PHE A 238 -30.89 2.48 10.09
N PHE A 239 -31.42 1.26 10.27
CA PHE A 239 -32.69 1.04 10.96
C PHE A 239 -32.55 1.00 12.49
N CYS A 240 -31.43 0.48 13.01
CA CYS A 240 -31.17 0.46 14.45
C CYS A 240 -30.90 1.85 15.03
N GLU A 241 -30.22 2.74 14.29
CA GLU A 241 -30.04 4.14 14.74
C GLU A 241 -31.35 4.92 14.87
N THR A 242 -32.43 4.50 14.20
CA THR A 242 -33.76 5.14 14.30
C THR A 242 -34.66 4.56 15.40
N GLN A 243 -34.20 3.54 16.13
CA GLN A 243 -34.95 2.90 17.23
C GLN A 243 -34.34 3.16 18.63
N ILE A 244 -33.32 4.01 18.74
CA ILE A 244 -32.78 4.50 20.02
C ILE A 244 -33.21 5.95 20.24
#